data_AF-A0A6J4TS66-F1
#
_entry.id   AF-A0A6J4TS66-F1
#
_cell.length_a   1.000
_cell.length_b   1.000
_cell.length_c   1.000
_cell.angle_alpha   90.00
_cell.angle_beta   90.00
_cell.angle_gamma   90.00
#
_symmetry.space_group_name_H-M   'P 1'
#
loop_
_entity.id
_entity.type
_entity.pdbx_description
1 polymer ?
#
loop_
_entity_poly.entity_id
_entity_poly.type
_entity_poly.pdbx_seq_one_letter_code
_entity_poly.pdbx_strand_id
1 'polypeptide(L)' 'WIFPHVRLRGVFLGTLVLGDEARAMQYGADAERDLAGHVERIGPNRWRLVLPRPRFESLVDVVELVPA' A
#
# COMPACT_ATOMS: atom_id res chain seq x y z
N TRP A 1 -6.18 3.26 -3.86
CA TRP A 1 -6.07 4.14 -5.05
C TRP A 1 -4.61 4.51 -5.28
N ILE A 2 -4.15 4.64 -6.53
CA ILE A 2 -2.76 5.02 -6.86
C ILE A 2 -2.75 6.42 -7.47
N PHE A 3 -1.97 7.35 -6.88
CA PHE A 3 -1.82 8.73 -7.37
C PHE A 3 -0.40 8.99 -7.91
N PRO A 4 -0.20 9.74 -9.00
CA PRO A 4 1.13 10.03 -9.54
C PRO A 4 1.91 11.03 -8.67
N HIS A 5 3.18 10.75 -8.34
CA HIS A 5 4.03 11.62 -7.51
C HIS A 5 5.31 12.10 -8.24
N VAL A 6 5.92 11.25 -9.07
CA VAL A 6 6.96 11.54 -10.09
C VAL A 6 7.01 10.37 -11.07
N ARG A 7 7.56 10.50 -12.29
CA ARG A 7 7.39 9.57 -13.44
C ARG A 7 7.49 8.04 -13.19
N LEU A 8 8.07 7.58 -12.07
CA LEU A 8 8.21 6.16 -11.71
C LEU A 8 7.67 5.79 -10.31
N ARG A 9 7.15 6.75 -9.54
CA ARG A 9 6.61 6.53 -8.19
C ARG A 9 5.17 7.03 -8.09
N GLY A 10 4.28 6.13 -7.68
CA GLY A 10 2.91 6.45 -7.28
C GLY A 10 2.75 6.42 -5.77
N VAL A 11 1.77 7.13 -5.24
CA VAL A 11 1.31 7.02 -3.85
C VAL A 11 0.23 5.94 -3.81
N PHE A 12 0.38 4.99 -2.90
CA PHE A 12 -0.65 4.01 -2.55
C PHE A 12 -1.37 4.47 -1.30
N LEU A 13 -2.70 4.64 -1.41
CA LEU A 13 -3.60 4.80 -0.27
C LEU A 13 -4.54 3.61 -0.23
N GLY A 14 -4.51 2.87 0.87
CA GLY A 14 -5.33 1.67 1.10
C GLY A 14 -5.65 1.49 2.57
N THR A 15 -6.52 0.54 2.87
CA THR A 15 -6.98 0.28 4.23
C THR A 15 -6.72 -1.18 4.57
N LEU A 16 -6.20 -1.44 5.77
CA LEU A 16 -6.03 -2.79 6.29
C LEU A 16 -7.40 -3.43 6.55
N VAL A 17 -7.62 -4.60 5.94
CA VAL A 17 -8.81 -5.43 6.17
C VAL A 17 -8.41 -6.54 7.13
N LEU A 18 -9.13 -6.67 8.24
CA LEU A 18 -8.82 -7.65 9.28
C LEU A 18 -9.82 -8.82 9.21
N GLY A 19 -9.32 -10.05 9.25
CA GLY A 19 -10.12 -11.25 9.47
C GLY A 19 -11.18 -11.52 8.40
N ASP A 20 -12.44 -11.61 8.83
CA ASP A 20 -13.63 -12.00 8.07
C ASP A 20 -14.38 -10.81 7.45
N GLU A 21 -13.77 -9.63 7.43
CA GLU A 21 -14.36 -8.43 6.84
C GLU A 21 -14.61 -8.62 5.34
N ALA A 22 -15.89 -8.70 4.97
CA ALA A 22 -16.34 -8.93 3.61
C ALA A 22 -16.02 -7.77 2.65
N ARG A 23 -15.64 -6.60 3.16
CA ARG A 23 -15.35 -5.42 2.35
C ARG A 23 -14.33 -4.50 3.03
N ALA A 24 -13.34 -4.07 2.26
CA ALA A 24 -12.44 -3.01 2.69
C ALA A 24 -13.19 -1.70 2.92
N MET A 25 -12.91 -1.04 4.05
CA MET A 25 -13.35 0.33 4.29
C MET A 25 -12.70 1.29 3.29
N GLN A 26 -13.32 2.45 3.07
CA GLN A 26 -12.65 3.52 2.33
C GLN A 26 -11.50 4.08 3.16
N TYR A 27 -10.39 4.40 2.51
CA TYR A 27 -9.29 5.13 3.12
C TYR A 27 -9.78 6.41 3.79
N GLY A 28 -9.31 6.69 5.00
CA GLY A 28 -9.74 7.82 5.83
C GLY A 28 -10.96 7.56 6.69
N ALA A 29 -11.60 6.39 6.59
CA ALA A 29 -12.74 6.04 7.45
C ALA A 29 -12.29 5.61 8.87
N ASP A 30 -11.10 5.03 8.99
CA ASP A 30 -10.46 4.71 10.27
C ASP A 30 -8.95 4.93 10.13
N ALA A 31 -8.44 5.96 10.79
CA ALA A 31 -7.04 6.33 10.73
C ALA A 31 -6.14 5.19 11.24
N GLU A 32 -6.58 4.35 12.18
CA GLU A 32 -5.80 3.22 12.70
C GLU A 32 -5.55 2.15 11.63
N ARG A 33 -6.35 2.14 10.57
CA ARG A 33 -6.27 1.16 9.48
C ARG A 33 -5.75 1.75 8.18
N ASP A 34 -5.48 3.05 8.16
CA ASP A 34 -5.00 3.76 6.97
C ASP A 34 -3.54 3.39 6.67
N LEU A 35 -3.34 2.81 5.50
CA LEU A 35 -2.03 2.48 4.95
C LEU A 35 -1.70 3.49 3.86
N ALA A 36 -0.66 4.29 4.11
CA ALA A 36 -0.07 5.18 3.12
C ALA A 36 1.33 4.69 2.77
N GLY A 37 1.59 4.52 1.47
CA GLY A 37 2.86 4.06 0.96
C GLY A 37 3.18 4.60 -0.41
N HIS A 38 4.33 4.19 -0.93
CA HIS A 38 4.69 4.45 -2.31
C HIS A 38 4.81 3.13 -3.07
N VAL A 39 4.34 3.15 -4.31
CA VAL A 39 4.51 2.06 -5.27
C VAL A 39 5.47 2.50 -6.36
N GLU A 40 6.47 1.69 -6.66
CA GLU A 40 7.47 1.97 -7.69
C GLU A 40 7.74 0.74 -8.56
N ARG A 41 8.04 0.97 -9.84
CA ARG A 41 8.48 -0.09 -10.75
C ARG A 41 9.98 -0.33 -10.55
N ILE A 42 10.36 -1.53 -10.13
CA ILE A 42 11.75 -1.92 -9.84
C ILE A 42 12.38 -2.79 -10.96
N GLY A 43 11.60 -3.15 -11.97
CA GLY A 43 12.07 -3.93 -13.13
C GLY A 43 10.95 -4.23 -14.13
N PRO A 44 11.24 -4.94 -15.22
CA PRO A 44 10.23 -5.48 -16.12
C PRO A 44 9.24 -6.33 -15.33
N ASN A 45 7.95 -5.96 -15.36
CA ASN A 45 6.89 -6.64 -14.63
C ASN A 45 7.17 -6.85 -13.13
N ARG A 46 7.92 -5.94 -12.49
CA ARG A 46 8.19 -5.98 -11.06
C ARG A 46 7.90 -4.64 -10.43
N TRP A 47 7.08 -4.66 -9.38
CA TRP A 47 6.76 -3.48 -8.60
C TRP A 47 7.05 -3.72 -7.13
N ARG A 48 7.32 -2.64 -6.42
CA ARG A 48 7.52 -2.63 -4.98
C ARG A 48 6.57 -1.63 -4.35
N LEU A 49 5.85 -2.09 -3.33
CA LEU A 49 5.09 -1.25 -2.41
C LEU A 49 5.88 -1.14 -1.11
N VAL A 50 6.09 0.08 -0.63
CA VAL A 50 6.74 0.35 0.65
C VAL A 50 5.78 1.12 1.54
N LEU A 51 5.53 0.57 2.74
CA LEU A 51 4.73 1.17 3.79
C LEU A 51 5.69 1.61 4.91
N PRO A 52 6.08 2.90 5.01
CA PRO A 52 7.17 3.33 5.89
C PRO A 52 6.78 3.52 7.36
N ARG A 53 5.48 3.52 7.68
CA ARG A 53 4.94 3.59 9.04
C ARG A 53 3.56 2.90 9.09
N PRO A 54 3.50 1.57 8.96
CA PRO A 54 2.25 0.88 9.21
C PRO A 54 1.89 1.03 10.69
N ARG A 55 0.59 1.05 10.99
CA ARG A 55 0.09 1.20 12.36
C ARG A 55 0.30 -0.04 13.22
N PHE A 56 0.52 -1.20 12.60
CA PHE A 56 0.64 -2.49 13.26
C PHE A 56 1.93 -3.23 12.87
N GLU A 57 2.44 -4.01 13.82
CA GLU A 57 3.52 -5.02 13.75
C GLU A 57 4.93 -4.55 13.31
N SER A 58 5.06 -3.70 12.30
CA SER A 58 6.35 -3.38 11.66
C SER A 58 6.71 -1.89 11.73
N LEU A 59 8.02 -1.59 11.67
CA LEU A 59 8.48 -0.22 11.39
C LEU A 59 8.33 0.14 9.91
N VAL A 60 8.56 -0.84 9.02
CA VAL A 60 8.42 -0.69 7.57
C VAL A 60 8.01 -2.04 6.98
N ASP A 61 7.01 -2.05 6.11
CA ASP A 61 6.68 -3.22 5.28
C ASP A 61 7.08 -2.99 3.82
N VAL A 62 7.61 -4.04 3.19
CA VAL A 62 7.99 -4.04 1.77
C VAL A 62 7.35 -5.24 1.09
N VAL A 63 6.53 -4.97 0.08
CA VAL A 63 5.83 -5.99 -0.71
C VAL A 63 6.28 -5.91 -2.16
N GLU A 64 6.70 -7.04 -2.74
CA GLU A 64 7.04 -7.14 -4.15
C GLU A 64 5.92 -7.82 -4.95
N LEU A 65 5.53 -7.21 -6.05
CA LEU A 65 4.42 -7.63 -6.90
C LEU A 65 4.96 -8.08 -8.26
N VAL A 66 4.50 -9.26 -8.70
CA VAL A 66 4.78 -9.85 -10.02
C VAL A 66 3.43 -10.29 -10.63
N PRO A 67 3.09 -9.95 -11.88
CA PRO A 67 1.85 -10.39 -12.53
C PRO A 67 1.92 -11.89 -12.76
N ALA A 68 0.76 -12.54 -12.65
CA ALA A 68 0.57 -13.92 -13.10
C ALA A 68 0.56 -14.00 -14.63
#